data_AF-A0A198A5M0-F1
#
_entry.id   AF-A0A198A5M0-F1
#
_cell.length_a   1.000
_cell.length_b   1.000
_cell.length_c   1.000
_cell.angle_alpha   90.00
_cell.angle_beta   90.00
_cell.angle_gamma   90.00
#
_symmetry.space_group_name_H-M   'P 1'
#
loop_
_entity.id
_entity.type
_entity.pdbx_description
1 polymer ?
#
loop_
_entity_poly.entity_id
_entity_poly.type
_entity_poly.pdbx_seq_one_letter_code
_entity_poly.pdbx_strand_id
1 'polypeptide(L)'
;MVGEIMNWSRAKTILIASFLLLNMILGFQLWSTNRSNQTGVSSDPSSTVEDLNRALRNKNIRLTDELPSDPPKLKVITVKYDDSIKPGEEKTLKTPIYMSALLGKGASKEVQSLSEIPNFAMYQLDSAISREGIYVFSQLYAKIPIFDVMVELNEKNGEITSYRQAFVEVESEVEQTEQKMISAQLAVRSLVDNYLSDGSIITEVRLGYHGQPYNSQTQPMYPHWRVTIDNGDIYYLQAFNGAVEKGAGLTPFGLKGEGETSAASSASGAKNTPKK
;
A
#
# COMPACT_ATOMS: atom_id res chain seq x y z
N MET A 1 -25.89 -58.74 -14.42
CA MET A 1 -25.51 -57.38 -13.97
C MET A 1 -24.55 -57.55 -12.80
N VAL A 2 -23.24 -57.41 -13.05
CA VAL A 2 -22.22 -57.35 -12.00
C VAL A 2 -21.83 -55.89 -11.93
N GLY A 3 -22.21 -55.21 -10.84
CA GLY A 3 -21.76 -53.85 -10.58
C GLY A 3 -20.29 -53.88 -10.19
N GLU A 4 -19.47 -53.10 -10.88
CA GLU A 4 -18.11 -52.80 -10.43
C GLU A 4 -18.19 -52.19 -9.03
N ILE A 5 -17.76 -52.96 -8.03
CA ILE A 5 -17.47 -52.42 -6.70
C ILE A 5 -16.30 -51.44 -6.92
N MET A 6 -16.59 -50.14 -6.91
CA MET A 6 -15.57 -49.09 -6.95
C MET A 6 -14.47 -49.47 -5.95
N ASN A 7 -13.21 -49.49 -6.40
CA ASN A 7 -12.06 -49.86 -5.59
C ASN A 7 -11.82 -48.82 -4.48
N TRP A 8 -12.66 -48.83 -3.45
CA TRP A 8 -12.75 -47.89 -2.34
C TRP A 8 -11.46 -47.83 -1.52
N SER A 9 -10.77 -48.97 -1.41
CA SER A 9 -9.43 -49.04 -0.81
C SER A 9 -8.39 -48.30 -1.64
N ARG A 10 -8.42 -48.41 -2.98
CA ARG A 10 -7.48 -47.70 -3.88
C ARG A 10 -7.76 -46.21 -3.91
N ALA A 11 -9.02 -45.80 -3.94
CA ALA A 11 -9.43 -44.41 -3.91
C ALA A 11 -8.97 -43.70 -2.63
N LYS A 12 -9.08 -44.36 -1.46
CA LYS A 12 -8.59 -43.84 -0.18
C LYS A 12 -7.08 -43.60 -0.19
N THR A 13 -6.30 -44.56 -0.69
CA THR A 13 -4.84 -44.43 -0.76
C THR A 13 -4.43 -43.30 -1.70
N ILE A 14 -5.08 -43.17 -2.85
CA ILE A 14 -4.82 -42.08 -3.80
C ILE A 14 -5.16 -40.73 -3.16
N LEU A 15 -6.27 -40.62 -2.42
CA LEU A 15 -6.66 -39.37 -1.76
C LEU A 15 -5.67 -38.97 -0.66
N ILE A 16 -5.23 -39.92 0.17
CA ILE A 16 -4.22 -39.69 1.21
C ILE A 16 -2.87 -39.30 0.58
N ALA A 17 -2.44 -40.01 -0.48
CA ALA A 17 -1.19 -39.72 -1.18
C ALA A 17 -1.20 -38.34 -1.84
N SER A 18 -2.31 -37.97 -2.49
CA SER A 18 -2.48 -36.63 -3.10
C SER A 18 -2.49 -35.53 -2.03
N PHE A 19 -3.15 -35.74 -0.89
CA PHE A 19 -3.13 -34.78 0.21
C PHE A 19 -1.71 -34.64 0.79
N LEU A 20 -0.98 -35.74 0.98
CA LEU A 20 0.37 -35.72 1.50
C LEU A 20 1.33 -35.01 0.52
N LEU A 21 1.22 -35.29 -0.78
CA LEU A 21 2.01 -34.62 -1.81
C LEU A 21 1.70 -33.11 -1.89
N LEU A 22 0.43 -32.72 -1.77
CA LEU A 22 0.03 -31.32 -1.70
C LEU A 22 0.63 -30.64 -0.45
N ASN A 23 0.51 -31.25 0.73
CA ASN A 23 1.09 -30.71 1.96
C ASN A 23 2.62 -30.63 1.92
N MET A 24 3.28 -31.57 1.24
CA MET A 24 4.73 -31.57 1.02
C MET A 24 5.16 -30.43 0.09
N ILE A 25 4.42 -30.18 -1.00
CA ILE A 25 4.64 -29.01 -1.87
C ILE A 25 4.41 -27.72 -1.09
N LEU A 26 3.35 -27.66 -0.27
CA LEU A 26 3.05 -26.51 0.58
C LEU A 26 4.18 -26.28 1.59
N GLY A 27 4.70 -27.35 2.21
CA GLY A 27 5.83 -27.30 3.12
C GLY A 27 7.13 -26.86 2.42
N PHE A 28 7.34 -27.30 1.19
CA PHE A 28 8.49 -26.89 0.38
C PHE A 28 8.39 -25.41 -0.04
N GLN A 29 7.22 -24.95 -0.49
CA GLN A 29 6.96 -23.55 -0.78
C GLN A 29 7.12 -22.69 0.47
N LEU A 30 6.56 -23.11 1.60
CA LEU A 30 6.71 -22.40 2.87
C LEU A 30 8.17 -22.35 3.30
N TRP A 31 8.95 -23.41 3.15
CA TRP A 31 10.38 -23.41 3.50
C TRP A 31 11.22 -22.53 2.57
N SER A 32 10.96 -22.58 1.25
CA SER A 32 11.65 -21.74 0.26
C SER A 32 11.31 -20.26 0.45
N THR A 33 10.03 -19.93 0.64
CA THR A 33 9.56 -18.55 0.84
C THR A 33 9.88 -18.03 2.24
N ASN A 34 9.90 -18.87 3.29
CA ASN A 34 10.38 -18.44 4.61
C ASN A 34 11.89 -18.31 4.66
N ARG A 35 12.68 -18.95 3.79
CA ARG A 35 14.13 -18.72 3.78
C ARG A 35 14.50 -17.34 3.22
N SER A 36 13.67 -16.76 2.35
CA SER A 36 13.79 -15.33 1.98
C SER A 36 13.17 -14.40 3.03
N ASN A 37 12.12 -14.82 3.74
CA ASN A 37 11.33 -13.94 4.61
C ASN A 37 11.62 -14.07 6.13
N GLN A 38 12.38 -15.08 6.56
CA GLN A 38 12.71 -15.35 7.98
C GLN A 38 14.21 -15.55 8.21
N THR A 39 15.07 -14.66 7.72
CA THR A 39 16.34 -14.44 8.43
C THR A 39 16.00 -13.72 9.74
N GLY A 40 15.88 -14.49 10.82
CA GLY A 40 15.67 -13.99 12.17
C GLY A 40 16.70 -12.90 12.51
N VAL A 41 16.22 -11.66 12.63
CA VAL A 41 17.03 -10.49 12.97
C VAL A 41 17.30 -10.48 14.48
N SER A 42 18.23 -11.34 14.87
CA SER A 42 19.25 -11.05 15.86
C SER A 42 20.55 -10.58 15.18
N SER A 43 20.46 -10.11 13.93
CA SER A 43 21.56 -9.50 13.21
C SER A 43 21.91 -8.18 13.85
N ASP A 44 23.17 -8.04 14.28
CA ASP A 44 23.76 -6.78 14.67
C ASP A 44 23.38 -5.69 13.64
N PRO A 45 22.79 -4.55 14.06
CA PRO A 45 22.36 -3.49 13.14
C PRO A 45 23.49 -3.03 12.21
N SER A 46 24.76 -3.15 12.63
CA SER A 46 25.92 -2.85 11.79
C SER A 46 26.04 -3.78 10.58
N SER A 47 25.80 -5.09 10.76
CA SER A 47 25.85 -6.08 9.68
C SER A 47 24.75 -5.88 8.64
N THR A 48 23.57 -5.40 9.08
CA THR A 48 22.43 -5.16 8.19
C THR A 48 22.68 -3.94 7.28
N VAL A 49 23.34 -2.91 7.82
CA VAL A 49 23.72 -1.70 7.07
C VAL A 49 24.79 -2.03 6.02
N GLU A 50 25.81 -2.80 6.39
CA GLU A 50 26.88 -3.17 5.45
C GLU A 50 26.35 -4.02 4.28
N ASP A 51 25.52 -5.01 4.59
CA ASP A 51 24.88 -5.84 3.57
C ASP A 51 24.00 -5.00 2.62
N LEU A 52 23.22 -4.06 3.16
CA LEU A 52 22.41 -3.15 2.36
C LEU A 52 23.29 -2.28 1.45
N ASN A 53 24.35 -1.67 2.00
CA ASN A 53 25.28 -0.84 1.22
C ASN A 53 25.91 -1.64 0.08
N ARG A 54 26.25 -2.91 0.32
CA ARG A 54 26.76 -3.81 -0.71
C ARG A 54 25.71 -4.09 -1.79
N ALA A 55 24.47 -4.37 -1.40
CA ALA A 55 23.37 -4.63 -2.35
C ALA A 55 23.09 -3.41 -3.24
N LEU A 56 23.04 -2.21 -2.64
CA LEU A 56 22.86 -0.93 -3.36
C LEU A 56 23.99 -0.71 -4.38
N ARG A 57 25.26 -0.90 -3.97
CA ARG A 57 26.41 -0.75 -4.88
C ARG A 57 26.40 -1.76 -6.02
N ASN A 58 26.07 -3.01 -5.75
CA ASN A 58 26.05 -4.07 -6.75
C ASN A 58 25.03 -3.79 -7.86
N LYS A 59 23.85 -3.28 -7.50
CA LYS A 59 22.79 -2.91 -8.44
C LYS A 59 22.85 -1.46 -8.91
N ASN A 60 23.88 -0.69 -8.53
CA ASN A 60 23.99 0.74 -8.81
C ASN A 60 22.73 1.55 -8.39
N ILE A 61 22.05 1.13 -7.32
CA ILE A 61 20.86 1.80 -6.79
C ILE A 61 21.31 2.93 -5.86
N ARG A 62 20.66 4.09 -5.99
CA ARG A 62 20.92 5.26 -5.15
C ARG A 62 19.79 5.47 -4.16
N LEU A 63 20.14 5.94 -2.98
CA LEU A 63 19.19 6.32 -1.94
C LEU A 63 19.35 7.82 -1.66
N THR A 64 18.25 8.57 -1.78
CA THR A 64 18.26 10.03 -1.66
C THR A 64 18.12 10.50 -0.21
N ASP A 65 17.31 9.78 0.58
CA ASP A 65 17.02 10.11 1.98
C ASP A 65 17.74 9.16 2.96
N GLU A 66 18.11 9.68 4.13
CA GLU A 66 18.65 8.83 5.21
C GLU A 66 17.57 7.89 5.76
N LEU A 67 17.92 6.61 5.92
CA LEU A 67 16.98 5.64 6.49
C LEU A 67 16.81 5.87 8.00
N PRO A 68 15.57 5.83 8.51
CA PRO A 68 15.34 5.91 9.94
C PRO A 68 16.03 4.73 10.65
N SER A 69 16.78 5.05 11.71
CA SER A 69 17.63 4.08 12.41
C SER A 69 16.87 3.23 13.45
N ASP A 70 15.72 3.70 13.95
CA ASP A 70 14.90 2.94 14.90
C ASP A 70 13.42 2.97 14.47
N PRO A 71 12.80 1.83 14.13
CA PRO A 71 11.36 1.80 13.89
C PRO A 71 10.60 2.03 15.21
N PRO A 72 9.76 3.08 15.32
CA PRO A 72 8.91 3.23 16.50
C PRO A 72 8.02 2.00 16.64
N LYS A 73 7.76 1.53 17.86
CA LYS A 73 6.81 0.42 18.05
C LYS A 73 5.41 0.88 17.64
N LEU A 74 4.89 0.36 16.54
CA LEU A 74 3.53 0.61 16.08
C LEU A 74 2.66 -0.64 16.25
N LYS A 75 1.36 -0.42 16.35
CA LYS A 75 0.31 -1.44 16.41
C LYS A 75 -0.63 -1.28 15.22
N VAL A 76 -1.38 -2.31 14.87
CA VAL A 76 -2.47 -2.15 13.90
C VAL A 76 -3.52 -1.23 14.53
N ILE A 77 -4.07 -0.33 13.72
CA ILE A 77 -5.16 0.54 14.12
C ILE A 77 -6.44 0.15 13.37
N THR A 78 -7.59 0.34 13.99
CA THR A 78 -8.88 0.22 13.31
C THR A 78 -9.38 1.62 13.02
N VAL A 79 -9.70 1.88 11.76
CA VAL A 79 -10.22 3.18 11.34
C VAL A 79 -11.65 3.03 10.85
N LYS A 80 -12.44 4.07 11.06
CA LYS A 80 -13.81 4.19 10.57
C LYS A 80 -13.89 5.36 9.60
N TYR A 81 -14.36 5.12 8.39
CA TYR A 81 -14.58 6.19 7.42
C TYR A 81 -15.79 7.02 7.81
N ASP A 82 -15.67 8.34 7.61
CA ASP A 82 -16.80 9.25 7.80
C ASP A 82 -17.74 9.17 6.59
N ASP A 83 -18.92 8.56 6.80
CA ASP A 83 -19.95 8.39 5.77
C ASP A 83 -20.45 9.72 5.17
N SER A 84 -20.25 10.85 5.86
CA SER A 84 -20.62 12.18 5.35
C SER A 84 -19.64 12.70 4.28
N ILE A 85 -18.44 12.11 4.19
CA ILE A 85 -17.39 12.47 3.25
C ILE A 85 -17.30 11.39 2.20
N LYS A 86 -17.73 11.70 0.97
CA LYS A 86 -17.62 10.81 -0.18
C LYS A 86 -16.28 11.02 -0.88
N PRO A 87 -15.34 10.06 -0.81
CA PRO A 87 -13.99 10.22 -1.35
C PRO A 87 -13.94 10.54 -2.85
N GLY A 88 -14.90 10.02 -3.62
CA GLY A 88 -15.01 10.28 -5.05
C GLY A 88 -15.66 11.60 -5.45
N GLU A 89 -16.24 12.34 -4.50
CA GLU A 89 -16.95 13.58 -4.81
C GLU A 89 -15.99 14.78 -4.79
N GLU A 90 -15.84 15.43 -5.93
CA GLU A 90 -15.08 16.66 -6.04
C GLU A 90 -15.92 17.87 -5.59
N LYS A 91 -15.39 18.64 -4.65
CA LYS A 91 -16.04 19.84 -4.08
C LYS A 91 -15.27 21.09 -4.50
N THR A 92 -15.98 22.10 -4.98
CA THR A 92 -15.40 23.40 -5.33
C THR A 92 -15.26 24.26 -4.06
N LEU A 93 -14.12 24.93 -3.93
CA LEU A 93 -13.88 25.90 -2.86
C LEU A 93 -14.66 27.18 -3.14
N LYS A 94 -15.24 27.82 -2.11
CA LYS A 94 -15.91 29.12 -2.32
C LYS A 94 -14.91 30.23 -2.59
N THR A 95 -13.74 30.13 -1.95
CA THR A 95 -12.62 31.02 -2.15
C THR A 95 -11.42 30.25 -2.71
N PRO A 96 -10.90 30.60 -3.90
CA PRO A 96 -9.67 30.00 -4.41
C PRO A 96 -8.48 30.34 -3.51
N ILE A 97 -7.55 29.40 -3.35
CA ILE A 97 -6.44 29.52 -2.39
C ILE A 97 -5.12 29.24 -3.07
N TYR A 98 -4.08 30.01 -2.74
CA TYR A 98 -2.73 29.75 -3.21
C TYR A 98 -2.04 28.68 -2.37
N MET A 99 -1.26 27.79 -3.00
CA MET A 99 -0.49 26.77 -2.29
C MET A 99 0.51 27.38 -1.28
N SER A 100 1.07 28.54 -1.58
CA SER A 100 1.93 29.29 -0.66
C SER A 100 1.26 29.63 0.67
N ALA A 101 -0.06 29.85 0.68
CA ALA A 101 -0.83 30.10 1.89
C ALA A 101 -0.99 28.84 2.75
N LEU A 102 -1.04 27.66 2.13
CA LEU A 102 -1.11 26.37 2.84
C LEU A 102 0.25 25.95 3.42
N LEU A 103 1.35 26.34 2.76
CA LEU A 103 2.72 26.01 3.17
C LEU A 103 3.27 26.95 4.26
N GLY A 104 2.74 28.17 4.36
CA GLY A 104 3.37 29.26 5.08
C GLY A 104 3.55 29.05 6.59
N LYS A 105 2.68 28.29 7.27
CA LYS A 105 2.76 28.06 8.74
C LYS A 105 2.06 26.77 9.21
N GLY A 106 2.51 25.61 8.73
CA GLY A 106 2.12 24.29 9.26
C GLY A 106 0.60 24.04 9.37
N ALA A 107 0.21 22.93 9.99
CA ALA A 107 -1.18 22.59 10.29
C ALA A 107 -1.77 23.50 11.39
N SER A 108 -1.83 24.81 11.14
CA SER A 108 -2.40 25.80 12.06
C SER A 108 -3.91 25.93 11.87
N LYS A 109 -4.60 26.46 12.90
CA LYS A 109 -6.02 26.87 12.81
C LYS A 109 -6.28 27.83 11.65
N GLU A 110 -5.25 28.55 11.22
CA GLU A 110 -5.29 29.52 10.12
C GLU A 110 -5.44 28.80 8.78
N VAL A 111 -4.61 27.78 8.51
CA VAL A 111 -4.72 26.93 7.31
C VAL A 111 -6.07 26.18 7.27
N GLN A 112 -6.58 25.77 8.44
CA GLN A 112 -7.92 25.18 8.56
C GLN A 112 -9.05 26.17 8.22
N SER A 113 -8.92 27.43 8.64
CA SER A 113 -9.91 28.47 8.33
C SER A 113 -9.85 28.92 6.87
N LEU A 114 -8.67 28.90 6.26
CA LEU A 114 -8.46 29.27 4.87
C LEU A 114 -8.98 28.21 3.91
N SER A 115 -8.77 26.92 4.22
CA SER A 115 -9.05 25.83 3.29
C SER A 115 -10.53 25.57 3.04
N GLU A 116 -11.43 25.93 3.95
CA GLU A 116 -12.84 25.48 3.94
C GLU A 116 -13.01 23.94 3.96
N ILE A 117 -11.92 23.18 4.00
CA ILE A 117 -11.88 21.71 3.95
C ILE A 117 -11.97 21.20 5.39
N PRO A 118 -12.99 20.42 5.76
CA PRO A 118 -13.13 19.87 7.10
C PRO A 118 -11.84 19.15 7.53
N ASN A 119 -11.40 19.36 8.78
CA ASN A 119 -10.30 18.60 9.37
C ASN A 119 -8.94 18.68 8.66
N PHE A 120 -8.73 19.60 7.71
CA PHE A 120 -7.51 19.75 6.94
C PHE A 120 -6.23 19.89 7.78
N ALA A 121 -6.32 20.46 8.99
CA ALA A 121 -5.17 20.51 9.92
C ALA A 121 -4.65 19.12 10.36
N MET A 122 -5.41 18.05 10.16
CA MET A 122 -4.94 16.69 10.41
C MET A 122 -4.19 16.09 9.24
N TYR A 123 -4.00 16.82 8.14
CA TYR A 123 -3.32 16.33 6.95
C TYR A 123 -1.96 17.00 6.77
N GLN A 124 -1.03 16.26 6.17
CA GLN A 124 0.31 16.74 5.84
C GLN A 124 0.60 16.50 4.37
N LEU A 125 1.29 17.46 3.74
CA LEU A 125 1.67 17.36 2.34
C LEU A 125 2.45 16.08 2.08
N ASP A 126 2.00 15.35 1.08
CA ASP A 126 2.66 14.16 0.57
C ASP A 126 3.28 14.46 -0.79
N SER A 127 4.48 15.02 -0.75
CA SER A 127 5.23 15.42 -1.94
C SER A 127 5.56 14.24 -2.86
N ALA A 128 5.61 13.01 -2.32
CA ALA A 128 5.97 11.82 -3.08
C ALA A 128 4.89 11.42 -4.11
N ILE A 129 3.65 11.86 -3.89
CA ILE A 129 2.49 11.58 -4.76
C ILE A 129 1.81 12.84 -5.28
N SER A 130 2.29 14.01 -4.88
CA SER A 130 1.88 15.29 -5.46
C SER A 130 2.54 15.49 -6.83
N ARG A 131 1.82 16.12 -7.75
CA ARG A 131 2.27 16.40 -9.11
C ARG A 131 1.83 17.79 -9.54
N GLU A 132 2.34 18.25 -10.68
CA GLU A 132 1.94 19.55 -11.22
C GLU A 132 0.41 19.64 -11.34
N GLY A 133 -0.16 20.68 -10.73
CA GLY A 133 -1.61 20.92 -10.72
C GLY A 133 -2.41 20.09 -9.69
N ILE A 134 -1.81 19.12 -9.00
CA ILE A 134 -2.49 18.27 -8.01
C ILE A 134 -1.61 18.10 -6.77
N TYR A 135 -2.03 18.72 -5.66
CA TYR A 135 -1.37 18.56 -4.37
C TYR A 135 -2.11 17.52 -3.53
N VAL A 136 -1.36 16.57 -2.97
CA VAL A 136 -1.93 15.48 -2.17
C VAL A 136 -1.45 15.62 -0.74
N PHE A 137 -2.36 15.53 0.22
CA PHE A 137 -2.04 15.54 1.64
C PHE A 137 -2.57 14.26 2.30
N SER A 138 -1.78 13.58 3.11
CA SER A 138 -2.20 12.38 3.86
C SER A 138 -2.60 12.72 5.28
N GLN A 139 -3.67 12.10 5.78
CA GLN A 139 -4.11 12.26 7.16
C GLN A 139 -3.06 11.69 8.11
N LEU A 140 -2.79 12.40 9.21
CA LEU A 140 -1.89 11.97 10.27
C LEU A 140 -2.68 11.40 11.45
N TYR A 141 -2.19 10.28 11.99
CA TYR A 141 -2.59 9.75 13.29
C TYR A 141 -1.34 9.57 14.15
N ALA A 142 -1.31 10.21 15.33
CA ALA A 142 -0.14 10.22 16.20
C ALA A 142 1.18 10.61 15.48
N LYS A 143 1.10 11.55 14.52
CA LYS A 143 2.20 12.01 13.63
C LYS A 143 2.67 11.00 12.57
N ILE A 144 1.97 9.87 12.45
CA ILE A 144 2.24 8.85 11.42
C ILE A 144 1.19 9.01 10.30
N PRO A 145 1.59 9.10 9.02
CA PRO A 145 0.65 9.23 7.92
C PRO A 145 -0.16 7.95 7.71
N ILE A 146 -1.43 8.10 7.36
CA ILE A 146 -2.31 7.06 6.84
C ILE A 146 -2.34 7.28 5.32
N PHE A 147 -1.57 6.48 4.58
CA PHE A 147 -1.29 6.73 3.16
C PHE A 147 -2.55 6.69 2.27
N ASP A 148 -3.55 5.89 2.67
CA ASP A 148 -4.78 5.71 1.88
C ASP A 148 -5.85 6.78 2.15
N VAL A 149 -5.66 7.61 3.18
CA VAL A 149 -6.63 8.62 3.60
C VAL A 149 -6.07 10.00 3.31
N MET A 150 -6.60 10.64 2.28
CA MET A 150 -5.98 11.83 1.72
C MET A 150 -6.97 12.94 1.37
N VAL A 151 -6.41 14.13 1.22
CA VAL A 151 -7.03 15.27 0.55
C VAL A 151 -6.26 15.51 -0.74
N GLU A 152 -6.96 15.50 -1.86
CA GLU A 152 -6.44 15.98 -3.14
C GLU A 152 -6.92 17.41 -3.37
N LEU A 153 -6.00 18.30 -3.72
CA LEU A 153 -6.30 19.68 -4.08
C LEU A 153 -5.97 19.87 -5.56
N ASN A 154 -6.96 20.30 -6.34
CA ASN A 154 -6.76 20.58 -7.76
C ASN A 154 -6.51 22.07 -7.97
N GLU A 155 -5.42 22.37 -8.65
CA GLU A 155 -5.00 23.72 -9.00
C GLU A 155 -5.38 24.05 -10.45
N LYS A 156 -5.87 25.27 -10.65
CA LYS A 156 -6.16 25.85 -11.95
C LYS A 156 -5.69 27.30 -11.96
N ASN A 157 -4.85 27.64 -12.94
CA ASN A 157 -4.32 29.00 -13.12
C ASN A 157 -3.56 29.57 -11.89
N GLY A 158 -2.84 28.74 -11.13
CA GLY A 158 -2.09 29.20 -9.95
C GLY A 158 -2.87 29.13 -8.63
N GLU A 159 -4.16 28.81 -8.68
CA GLU A 159 -5.06 28.79 -7.53
C GLU A 159 -5.69 27.42 -7.36
N ILE A 160 -5.82 26.97 -6.11
CA ILE A 160 -6.55 25.76 -5.75
C ILE A 160 -8.04 26.09 -5.83
N THR A 161 -8.77 25.36 -6.66
CA THR A 161 -10.19 25.62 -6.94
C THR A 161 -11.12 24.53 -6.45
N SER A 162 -10.63 23.31 -6.28
CA SER A 162 -11.45 22.18 -5.83
C SER A 162 -10.64 21.16 -5.04
N TYR A 163 -11.35 20.30 -4.34
CA TYR A 163 -10.74 19.22 -3.56
C TYR A 163 -11.57 17.94 -3.59
N ARG A 164 -10.89 16.81 -3.39
CA ARG A 164 -11.49 15.54 -2.96
C ARG A 164 -10.92 15.20 -1.59
N GLN A 165 -11.71 14.53 -0.76
CA GLN A 165 -11.30 14.21 0.60
C GLN A 165 -11.81 12.83 0.99
N ALA A 166 -10.95 12.05 1.62
CA ALA A 166 -11.31 10.96 2.52
C ALA A 166 -10.90 11.35 3.93
N PHE A 167 -11.72 11.00 4.92
CA PHE A 167 -11.43 11.22 6.33
C PHE A 167 -11.80 9.98 7.13
N VAL A 168 -10.96 9.66 8.11
CA VAL A 168 -11.21 8.55 9.03
C VAL A 168 -11.04 8.98 10.48
N GLU A 169 -11.82 8.35 11.35
CA GLU A 169 -11.61 8.39 12.79
C GLU A 169 -10.97 7.07 13.23
N VAL A 170 -10.00 7.14 14.13
CA VAL A 170 -9.39 5.93 14.69
C VAL A 170 -10.24 5.47 15.87
N GLU A 171 -10.81 4.28 15.77
CA GLU A 171 -11.51 3.65 16.88
C GLU A 171 -10.47 3.29 17.95
N SER A 172 -10.66 3.80 19.16
CA SER A 172 -9.69 3.64 20.24
C SER A 172 -9.41 2.18 20.55
N GLU A 173 -8.13 1.82 20.47
CA GLU A 173 -7.43 0.70 21.12
C GLU A 173 -8.25 -0.56 21.37
N VAL A 174 -8.45 -1.36 20.32
CA VAL A 174 -8.29 -2.80 20.53
C VAL A 174 -6.88 -2.97 21.09
N GLU A 175 -6.72 -3.59 22.26
CA GLU A 175 -5.41 -3.92 22.83
C GLU A 175 -4.67 -4.86 21.87
N GLN A 176 -3.96 -4.26 20.92
CA GLN A 176 -3.10 -4.97 20.01
C GLN A 176 -1.69 -4.82 20.54
N THR A 177 -1.08 -5.95 20.85
CA THR A 177 0.30 -6.03 21.34
C THR A 177 1.22 -5.35 20.34
N GLU A 178 2.07 -4.43 20.82
CA GLU A 178 3.15 -3.89 20.02
C GLU A 178 4.02 -5.03 19.49
N GLN A 179 4.15 -5.12 18.17
CA GLN A 179 4.95 -6.15 17.51
C GLN A 179 6.29 -5.58 17.07
N LYS A 180 7.34 -6.40 17.13
CA LYS A 180 8.65 -6.05 16.58
C LYS A 180 8.49 -5.86 15.06
N MET A 181 8.91 -4.70 14.57
CA MET A 181 8.86 -4.38 13.16
C MET A 181 10.22 -4.61 12.50
N ILE A 182 10.16 -4.86 11.19
CA ILE A 182 11.27 -4.84 10.27
C ILE A 182 11.82 -3.42 10.21
N SER A 183 13.15 -3.28 10.29
CA SER A 183 13.81 -1.98 10.17
C SER A 183 13.77 -1.45 8.73
N ALA A 184 13.92 -0.14 8.55
CA ALA A 184 13.97 0.46 7.22
C ALA A 184 15.09 -0.14 6.34
N GLN A 185 16.23 -0.50 6.95
CA GLN A 185 17.36 -1.10 6.24
C GLN A 185 17.00 -2.47 5.66
N LEU A 186 16.35 -3.31 6.46
CA LEU A 186 15.91 -4.63 6.00
C LEU A 186 14.75 -4.50 4.98
N ALA A 187 13.86 -3.52 5.18
CA ALA A 187 12.79 -3.22 4.24
C ALA A 187 13.33 -2.87 2.85
N VAL A 188 14.26 -1.91 2.80
CA VAL A 188 14.91 -1.49 1.55
C VAL A 188 15.73 -2.63 0.94
N ARG A 189 16.47 -3.40 1.75
CA ARG A 189 17.22 -4.56 1.26
C ARG A 189 16.32 -5.57 0.56
N SER A 190 15.19 -5.91 1.17
CA SER A 190 14.21 -6.83 0.56
C SER A 190 13.72 -6.34 -0.80
N LEU A 191 13.44 -5.04 -0.92
CA LEU A 191 13.04 -4.43 -2.20
C LEU A 191 14.16 -4.42 -3.23
N VAL A 192 15.37 -4.06 -2.82
CA VAL A 192 16.57 -4.07 -3.68
C VAL A 192 16.81 -5.45 -4.26
N ASP A 193 16.72 -6.51 -3.44
CA ASP A 193 17.03 -7.87 -3.88
C ASP A 193 15.98 -8.40 -4.88
N ASN A 194 14.69 -8.15 -4.62
CA ASN A 194 13.61 -8.88 -5.27
C ASN A 194 12.76 -8.06 -6.25
N TYR A 195 12.75 -6.73 -6.15
CA TYR A 195 11.76 -5.88 -6.84
C TYR A 195 12.37 -4.72 -7.64
N LEU A 196 13.48 -4.14 -7.18
CA LEU A 196 14.07 -2.98 -7.83
C LEU A 196 15.01 -3.39 -8.97
N SER A 197 14.95 -2.59 -10.03
CA SER A 197 15.84 -2.71 -11.19
C SER A 197 17.20 -2.08 -10.91
N ASP A 198 18.20 -2.53 -11.64
CA ASP A 198 19.54 -1.94 -11.57
C ASP A 198 19.49 -0.47 -12.01
N GLY A 199 20.19 0.40 -11.28
CA GLY A 199 20.23 1.84 -11.55
C GLY A 199 19.06 2.65 -11.01
N SER A 200 18.04 2.03 -10.40
CA SER A 200 16.90 2.75 -9.80
C SER A 200 17.34 3.73 -8.70
N ILE A 201 16.57 4.80 -8.52
CA ILE A 201 16.80 5.77 -7.45
C ILE A 201 15.64 5.70 -6.47
N ILE A 202 15.92 5.36 -5.22
CA ILE A 202 14.96 5.44 -4.12
C ILE A 202 14.87 6.91 -3.70
N THR A 203 13.69 7.49 -3.88
CA THR A 203 13.42 8.90 -3.61
C THR A 203 12.91 9.15 -2.21
N GLU A 204 12.17 8.22 -1.60
CA GLU A 204 11.68 8.34 -0.23
C GLU A 204 11.53 6.95 0.42
N VAL A 205 11.80 6.86 1.73
CA VAL A 205 11.44 5.72 2.58
C VAL A 205 10.70 6.23 3.81
N ARG A 206 9.40 5.96 3.91
CA ARG A 206 8.54 6.51 4.96
C ARG A 206 7.70 5.43 5.65
N LEU A 207 7.64 5.47 6.98
CA LEU A 207 6.75 4.63 7.77
C LEU A 207 5.36 5.27 7.84
N GLY A 208 4.31 4.48 7.61
CA GLY A 208 2.93 4.91 7.71
C GLY A 208 1.96 3.75 7.86
N TYR A 209 0.68 4.07 7.94
CA TYR A 209 -0.40 3.10 7.90
C TYR A 209 -0.91 2.92 6.48
N HIS A 210 -1.10 1.66 6.08
CA HIS A 210 -1.71 1.29 4.82
C HIS A 210 -2.70 0.14 5.06
N GLY A 211 -3.79 0.12 4.30
CA GLY A 211 -4.79 -0.93 4.37
C GLY A 211 -5.53 -1.13 3.06
N GLN A 212 -5.93 -2.38 2.85
CA GLN A 212 -6.68 -2.81 1.67
C GLN A 212 -8.15 -2.33 1.78
N PRO A 213 -8.69 -1.63 0.77
CA PRO A 213 -10.06 -1.15 0.81
C PRO A 213 -11.04 -2.34 0.91
N TYR A 214 -11.78 -2.41 2.02
CA TYR A 214 -12.89 -3.35 2.17
C TYR A 214 -14.22 -2.58 2.19
N ASN A 215 -15.28 -3.23 1.72
CA ASN A 215 -16.64 -2.67 1.76
C ASN A 215 -17.25 -2.78 3.18
N SER A 216 -16.49 -2.35 4.18
CA SER A 216 -16.84 -2.36 5.59
C SER A 216 -16.71 -0.94 6.17
N GLN A 217 -17.56 -0.60 7.14
CA GLN A 217 -17.52 0.72 7.78
C GLN A 217 -16.23 0.92 8.60
N THR A 218 -15.68 -0.17 9.15
CA THR A 218 -14.41 -0.18 9.86
C THR A 218 -13.39 -1.03 9.12
N GLN A 219 -12.13 -0.60 9.15
CA GLN A 219 -11.05 -1.26 8.44
C GLN A 219 -9.77 -1.28 9.29
N PRO A 220 -9.08 -2.43 9.39
CA PRO A 220 -7.75 -2.47 9.97
C PRO A 220 -6.73 -1.83 9.03
N MET A 221 -5.85 -1.00 9.59
CA MET A 221 -4.71 -0.42 8.91
C MET A 221 -3.42 -0.90 9.56
N TYR A 222 -2.52 -1.43 8.74
CA TYR A 222 -1.27 -2.03 9.20
C TYR A 222 -0.10 -1.08 8.98
N PRO A 223 0.90 -1.06 9.88
CA PRO A 223 2.15 -0.36 9.63
C PRO A 223 2.87 -0.89 8.40
N HIS A 224 3.26 0.01 7.50
CA HIS A 224 3.99 -0.28 6.27
C HIS A 224 5.14 0.71 6.06
N TRP A 225 6.24 0.21 5.50
CA TRP A 225 7.25 1.03 4.87
C TRP A 225 6.82 1.32 3.44
N ARG A 226 6.55 2.59 3.13
CA ARG A 226 6.38 3.06 1.76
C ARG A 226 7.74 3.46 1.19
N VAL A 227 8.08 2.89 0.05
CA VAL A 227 9.31 3.19 -0.69
C VAL A 227 8.93 3.70 -2.07
N THR A 228 9.34 4.92 -2.39
CA THR A 228 9.08 5.54 -3.71
C THR A 228 10.34 5.56 -4.55
N ILE A 229 10.16 5.35 -5.85
CA ILE A 229 11.22 5.26 -6.85
C ILE A 229 11.07 6.43 -7.83
N ASP A 230 12.19 6.88 -8.40
CA ASP A 230 12.26 8.00 -9.35
C ASP A 230 11.38 7.84 -10.59
N ASN A 231 11.10 6.61 -11.00
CA ASN A 231 10.18 6.31 -12.10
C ASN A 231 8.69 6.45 -11.71
N GLY A 232 8.37 6.83 -10.47
CA GLY A 232 7.02 6.94 -9.94
C GLY A 232 6.45 5.66 -9.34
N ASP A 233 7.20 4.55 -9.34
CA ASP A 233 6.77 3.32 -8.67
C ASP A 233 6.75 3.50 -7.15
N ILE A 234 5.73 2.91 -6.52
CA ILE A 234 5.56 2.91 -5.07
C ILE A 234 5.44 1.47 -4.59
N TYR A 235 6.21 1.11 -3.58
CA TYR A 235 6.16 -0.19 -2.92
C TYR A 235 5.74 0.01 -1.47
N TYR A 236 4.77 -0.78 -1.03
CA TYR A 236 4.36 -0.89 0.36
C TYR A 236 4.87 -2.21 0.91
N LEU A 237 5.70 -2.15 1.94
CA LEU A 237 6.20 -3.32 2.65
C LEU A 237 5.58 -3.36 4.04
N GLN A 238 4.80 -4.39 4.34
CA GLN A 238 4.19 -4.55 5.66
C GLN A 238 5.29 -4.73 6.72
N ALA A 239 5.26 -3.90 7.75
CA ALA A 239 6.36 -3.77 8.69
C ALA A 239 6.52 -4.98 9.63
N PHE A 240 5.51 -5.85 9.77
CA PHE A 240 5.57 -7.02 10.65
C PHE A 240 6.17 -8.27 10.01
N ASN A 241 5.88 -8.51 8.73
CA ASN A 241 6.22 -9.77 8.04
C ASN A 241 7.02 -9.56 6.73
N GLY A 242 7.15 -8.34 6.24
CA GLY A 242 7.91 -8.05 5.03
C GLY A 242 7.15 -8.40 3.75
N ALA A 243 5.83 -8.56 3.80
CA ALA A 243 5.02 -8.72 2.60
C ALA A 243 5.09 -7.44 1.76
N VAL A 244 5.40 -7.58 0.47
CA VAL A 244 5.48 -6.45 -0.47
C VAL A 244 4.24 -6.40 -1.34
N GLU A 245 3.64 -5.21 -1.40
CA GLU A 245 2.58 -4.85 -2.32
C GLU A 245 3.09 -3.72 -3.22
N LYS A 246 2.96 -3.88 -4.54
CA LYS A 246 3.22 -2.77 -5.47
C LYS A 246 1.98 -1.89 -5.48
N GLY A 247 2.13 -0.63 -5.10
CA GLY A 247 1.04 0.34 -5.13
C GLY A 247 0.50 0.47 -6.55
N ALA A 248 -0.82 0.40 -6.71
CA ALA A 248 -1.45 0.83 -7.95
C ALA A 248 -1.20 2.33 -8.08
N GLY A 249 -0.59 2.76 -9.19
CA GLY A 249 -0.31 4.17 -9.44
C GLY A 249 -1.55 5.00 -9.17
N LEU A 250 -1.44 5.94 -8.23
CA LEU A 250 -2.41 6.97 -7.86
C LEU A 250 -3.87 6.62 -8.25
N THR A 251 -4.46 5.61 -7.61
CA THR A 251 -5.92 5.55 -7.43
C THR A 251 -6.24 6.04 -6.02
N PRO A 252 -6.13 7.37 -5.79
CA PRO A 252 -6.57 7.95 -4.56
C PRO A 252 -8.05 7.58 -4.42
N PHE A 253 -8.45 7.10 -3.25
CA PHE A 253 -9.83 6.73 -2.92
C PHE A 253 -10.33 5.36 -3.41
N GLY A 254 -9.47 4.50 -3.97
CA GLY A 254 -9.90 3.15 -4.37
C GLY A 254 -10.98 3.12 -5.45
N LEU A 255 -11.19 4.23 -6.17
CA LEU A 255 -11.99 4.26 -7.37
C LEU A 255 -11.21 3.52 -8.45
N LYS A 256 -11.61 2.26 -8.69
CA LYS A 256 -11.24 1.54 -9.91
C LYS A 256 -11.54 2.48 -11.08
N GLY A 257 -10.53 2.83 -11.86
CA GLY A 257 -10.76 3.55 -13.11
C GLY A 257 -11.78 2.77 -13.93
N GLU A 258 -12.91 3.41 -14.23
CA GLU A 258 -13.81 2.93 -15.26
C GLU A 258 -13.05 3.01 -16.59
N GLY A 259 -12.31 1.96 -16.93
CA GLY A 259 -11.41 1.95 -18.08
C GLY A 259 -10.80 0.60 -18.47
N GLU A 260 -11.04 -0.46 -17.71
CA GLU A 260 -10.72 -1.83 -18.13
C GLU A 260 -11.98 -2.69 -18.06
N THR A 261 -12.94 -2.41 -18.96
CA THR A 261 -13.85 -3.45 -19.40
C THR A 261 -13.03 -4.50 -20.15
N SER A 262 -12.81 -5.61 -19.45
CA SER A 262 -12.54 -6.94 -19.97
C SER A 262 -13.03 -7.11 -21.42
N ALA A 263 -12.13 -6.92 -22.38
CA ALA A 263 -12.29 -7.43 -23.73
C ALA A 263 -11.96 -8.93 -23.71
N ALA A 264 -12.79 -9.70 -23.00
CA ALA A 264 -12.76 -11.16 -23.04
C ALA A 264 -13.92 -11.65 -23.91
N SER A 265 -13.62 -11.82 -25.19
CA SER A 265 -14.01 -12.99 -26.00
C SER A 265 -15.39 -13.61 -25.69
N SER A 266 -16.45 -13.05 -26.26
CA SER A 266 -17.69 -13.79 -26.54
C SER A 266 -17.65 -14.37 -27.96
N ALA A 267 -16.82 -15.39 -28.18
CA ALA A 267 -16.97 -16.26 -29.35
C ALA A 267 -18.15 -17.22 -29.12
N SER A 268 -19.37 -16.71 -29.28
CA SER A 268 -20.57 -17.55 -29.43
C SER A 268 -20.70 -17.95 -30.90
N GLY A 269 -20.48 -19.24 -31.18
CA GLY A 269 -20.60 -19.82 -32.50
C GLY A 269 -22.04 -19.80 -33.01
N ALA A 270 -22.34 -18.87 -33.91
CA ALA A 270 -23.52 -18.92 -34.75
C ALA A 270 -23.30 -19.93 -35.90
N LYS A 271 -23.95 -21.09 -35.81
CA LYS A 271 -24.13 -22.01 -36.95
C LYS A 271 -25.10 -21.36 -37.93
N ASN A 272 -24.57 -20.91 -39.07
CA ASN A 272 -25.35 -20.62 -40.28
C ASN A 272 -25.96 -21.92 -40.83
N THR A 273 -27.27 -21.97 -40.96
CA THR A 273 -27.99 -22.84 -41.89
C THR A 273 -27.98 -22.19 -43.29
N PRO A 274 -27.64 -22.91 -44.37
CA PRO A 274 -27.84 -22.40 -45.71
C PRO A 274 -29.25 -22.75 -46.21
N LYS A 275 -29.86 -21.77 -46.90
CA LYS A 275 -31.01 -21.96 -47.78
C LYS A 275 -30.70 -23.01 -48.85
N LYS A 276 -31.53 -24.04 -48.95
CA LYS A 276 -32.30 -24.37 -50.15
C LYS A 276 -33.45 -25.29 -49.81
#